data_AF-A0A2S2QAP1-F1
#
_entry.id   AF-A0A2S2QAP1-F1
#
_cell.length_a   1.000
_cell.length_b   1.000
_cell.length_c   1.000
_cell.angle_alpha   90.00
_cell.angle_beta   90.00
_cell.angle_gamma   90.00
#
_symmetry.space_group_name_H-M   'P 1'
#
loop_
_entity.id
_entity.type
_entity.pdbx_description
1 polymer ?
#
loop_
_entity_poly.entity_id
_entity_poly.type
_entity_poly.pdbx_seq_one_letter_code
_entity_poly.pdbx_strand_id
1 'polypeptide(L)'
;MSSQQRGVVKFNDNETTRFLELYSMEKVLYDPALDAYRDRDLRAAAANRISHELNIPGFGPREVIVKFKNLRSSYCQELKKISDSIRSRKDTDDIYKPKVFWFNQMNSFIHPFVQQRSTQSKSVINIMINFIKQ
;
A
#
# COMPACT_ATOMS: atom_id res chain seq x y z
N MET A 1 32.72 -9.43 12.26
CA MET A 1 31.50 -9.75 11.49
C MET A 1 30.93 -8.43 11.01
N SER A 2 31.11 -8.12 9.73
CA SER A 2 30.82 -6.79 9.19
C SER A 2 29.32 -6.52 9.16
N SER A 3 28.88 -5.61 10.02
CA SER A 3 27.56 -5.01 9.94
C SER A 3 27.49 -4.12 8.71
N GLN A 4 27.21 -4.71 7.54
CA GLN A 4 26.89 -3.92 6.35
C GLN A 4 25.64 -3.09 6.68
N GLN A 5 25.80 -1.77 6.82
CA GLN A 5 24.68 -0.84 6.72
C GLN A 5 24.12 -0.98 5.30
N ARG A 6 23.05 -1.77 5.15
CA ARG A 6 22.40 -1.96 3.86
C ARG A 6 21.57 -0.72 3.54
N GLY A 7 21.98 0.02 2.50
CA GLY A 7 21.21 1.14 1.97
C GLY A 7 19.83 0.70 1.49
N VAL A 8 18.86 1.61 1.56
CA VAL A 8 17.50 1.37 1.07
C VAL A 8 17.53 1.20 -0.46
N VAL A 9 17.11 0.04 -0.95
CA VAL A 9 17.01 -0.23 -2.40
C VAL A 9 15.99 0.75 -3.02
N LYS A 10 16.49 1.65 -3.86
CA LYS A 10 15.66 2.60 -4.62
C LYS A 10 15.01 1.87 -5.78
N PHE A 11 13.70 2.01 -5.92
CA PHE A 11 12.96 1.45 -7.05
C PHE A 11 12.72 2.51 -8.12
N ASN A 12 12.76 2.11 -9.38
CA ASN A 12 12.15 2.84 -10.48
C ASN A 12 10.64 2.51 -10.59
N ASP A 13 9.97 3.10 -11.57
CA ASP A 13 8.52 2.98 -11.73
C ASP A 13 8.09 1.56 -12.15
N ASN A 14 8.88 0.88 -12.99
CA ASN A 14 8.62 -0.50 -13.41
C ASN A 14 8.80 -1.48 -12.23
N GLU A 15 9.86 -1.32 -11.44
CA GLU A 15 10.11 -2.14 -10.24
C GLU A 15 9.00 -1.94 -9.20
N THR A 16 8.51 -0.72 -9.03
CA THR A 16 7.39 -0.42 -8.13
C THR A 16 6.09 -1.05 -8.63
N THR A 17 5.82 -0.95 -9.93
CA THR A 17 4.66 -1.58 -10.58
C THR A 17 4.69 -3.10 -10.40
N ARG A 18 5.83 -3.73 -10.70
CA ARG A 18 6.00 -5.19 -10.55
C ARG A 18 5.92 -5.63 -9.09
N PHE A 19 6.48 -4.86 -8.17
CA PHE A 19 6.39 -5.15 -6.74
C PHE A 19 4.94 -5.15 -6.25
N LEU A 20 4.15 -4.14 -6.63
CA LEU A 20 2.74 -4.06 -6.23
C LEU A 20 1.90 -5.16 -6.87
N GLU A 21 2.20 -5.55 -8.11
CA GLU A 21 1.56 -6.69 -8.78
C GLU A 21 1.79 -7.99 -7.99
N LEU A 22 3.06 -8.34 -7.73
CA LEU A 22 3.42 -9.53 -6.96
C LEU A 22 2.84 -9.50 -5.54
N TYR A 23 2.87 -8.34 -4.88
CA TYR A 23 2.31 -8.21 -3.53
C TYR A 23 0.80 -8.41 -3.53
N SER A 24 0.08 -7.93 -4.55
CA SER A 24 -1.37 -8.09 -4.67
C SER A 24 -1.79 -9.57 -4.77
N MET A 25 -0.93 -10.44 -5.30
CA MET A 25 -1.18 -11.88 -5.40
C MET A 25 -1.00 -12.62 -4.07
N GLU A 26 -0.26 -12.04 -3.12
CA GLU A 26 0.10 -12.67 -1.85
C GLU A 26 -0.82 -12.20 -0.70
N LYS A 27 -2.11 -12.56 -0.76
CA LYS A 27 -3.12 -12.14 0.25
C LYS A 27 -2.73 -12.43 1.69
N VAL A 28 -1.96 -13.50 1.93
CA VAL A 28 -1.42 -13.87 3.26
C VAL A 28 -0.62 -12.73 3.92
N LEU A 29 -0.13 -11.75 3.15
CA LEU A 29 0.62 -10.62 3.65
C LEU A 29 -0.25 -9.44 4.11
N TYR A 30 -1.51 -9.34 3.68
CA TYR A 30 -2.32 -8.14 3.90
C TYR A 30 -3.79 -8.37 4.27
N ASP A 31 -4.33 -9.58 4.07
CA ASP A 31 -5.71 -9.93 4.38
C ASP A 31 -5.82 -10.60 5.76
N PRO A 32 -6.30 -9.90 6.80
CA PRO A 32 -6.41 -10.45 8.15
C PRO A 32 -7.54 -11.48 8.32
N ALA A 33 -8.42 -11.64 7.32
CA ALA A 33 -9.48 -12.65 7.34
C ALA A 33 -8.96 -14.04 6.94
N LEU A 34 -7.77 -14.13 6.33
CA LEU A 34 -7.13 -15.42 6.05
C LEU A 34 -6.52 -16.01 7.32
N ASP A 35 -6.83 -17.27 7.63
CA ASP A 35 -6.21 -17.96 8.77
C ASP A 35 -4.68 -17.97 8.67
N ALA A 36 -4.17 -18.18 7.44
CA ALA A 36 -2.75 -18.13 7.11
C ALA A 36 -2.08 -16.76 7.38
N TYR A 37 -2.83 -15.68 7.53
CA TYR A 37 -2.27 -14.35 7.84
C TYR A 37 -1.54 -14.30 9.19
N ARG A 38 -1.97 -15.14 10.14
CA ARG A 38 -1.32 -15.23 11.46
C ARG A 38 -0.12 -16.18 11.45
N ASP A 39 0.04 -16.97 10.39
CA ASP A 39 1.14 -17.89 10.22
C ASP A 39 2.41 -17.13 9.78
N ARG A 40 3.42 -17.16 10.65
CA ARG A 40 4.70 -16.48 10.42
C ARG A 40 5.45 -17.08 9.24
N ASP A 41 5.41 -18.40 9.08
CA ASP A 41 6.21 -19.13 8.11
C ASP A 41 5.61 -18.98 6.72
N LEU A 42 4.28 -19.02 6.60
CA LEU A 42 3.59 -18.75 5.33
C LEU A 42 3.84 -17.31 4.84
N ARG A 43 3.85 -16.33 5.76
CA ARG A 43 4.19 -14.94 5.43
C ARG A 43 5.65 -14.77 5.01
N ALA A 44 6.57 -15.45 5.70
CA ALA A 44 7.97 -15.46 5.31
C ALA A 44 8.17 -16.09 3.93
N ALA A 45 7.47 -17.19 3.64
CA ALA A 45 7.49 -17.84 2.33
C ALA A 45 6.96 -16.93 1.21
N ALA A 46 5.86 -16.22 1.44
CA ALA A 46 5.32 -15.23 0.51
C ALA A 46 6.31 -14.09 0.22
N ALA A 47 6.90 -13.51 1.26
CA ALA A 47 7.91 -12.46 1.08
C ALA A 47 9.15 -12.97 0.33
N ASN A 48 9.56 -14.23 0.56
CA ASN A 48 10.64 -14.87 -0.19
C ASN A 48 10.30 -14.97 -1.68
N ARG A 49 9.10 -15.45 -2.03
CA ARG A 49 8.65 -15.53 -3.44
C ARG A 49 8.72 -14.16 -4.12
N ILE A 50 8.18 -13.11 -3.50
CA ILE A 50 8.24 -11.75 -4.06
C ILE A 50 9.69 -11.30 -4.28
N SER A 51 10.58 -11.46 -3.29
CA SER A 51 11.98 -11.04 -3.44
C SER A 51 12.73 -11.83 -4.51
N HIS A 52 12.43 -13.12 -4.64
CA HIS A 52 13.02 -14.00 -5.66
C HIS A 52 12.56 -13.59 -7.06
N GLU A 53 11.25 -13.36 -7.25
CA GLU A 53 10.67 -12.93 -8.52
C GLU A 53 11.19 -11.55 -8.99
N LEU A 54 11.46 -10.64 -8.06
CA LEU A 54 12.05 -9.34 -8.39
C LEU A 54 13.55 -9.45 -8.72
N ASN A 55 14.25 -10.39 -8.09
CA ASN A 55 15.67 -10.67 -8.30
C ASN A 55 16.57 -9.40 -8.25
N ILE A 56 16.28 -8.49 -7.31
CA ILE A 56 17.03 -7.24 -7.15
C ILE A 56 18.15 -7.44 -6.11
N PRO A 57 19.43 -7.13 -6.43
CA PRO A 57 20.53 -7.27 -5.50
C PRO A 57 20.29 -6.52 -4.17
N GLY A 58 20.42 -7.24 -3.06
CA GLY A 58 20.22 -6.68 -1.72
C GLY A 58 18.76 -6.49 -1.30
N PHE A 59 17.78 -6.86 -2.13
CA PHE A 59 16.36 -6.80 -1.81
C PHE A 59 15.81 -8.18 -1.42
N GLY A 60 15.83 -8.48 -0.12
CA GLY A 60 15.35 -9.77 0.41
C GLY A 60 13.93 -9.71 0.99
N PRO A 61 13.49 -10.81 1.65
CA PRO A 61 12.15 -10.91 2.23
C PRO A 61 11.86 -9.83 3.28
N ARG A 62 12.89 -9.45 4.05
CA ARG A 62 12.78 -8.36 5.02
C ARG A 62 12.51 -7.03 4.32
N GLU A 63 13.23 -6.76 3.23
CA GLU A 63 13.08 -5.54 2.45
C GLU A 63 11.71 -5.48 1.77
N VAL A 64 11.13 -6.61 1.34
CA VAL A 64 9.74 -6.68 0.86
C VAL A 64 8.76 -6.13 1.90
N ILE A 65 8.84 -6.61 3.14
CA ILE A 65 7.94 -6.18 4.22
C ILE A 65 8.13 -4.69 4.53
N VAL A 66 9.38 -4.23 4.62
CA VAL A 66 9.70 -2.82 4.89
C VAL A 66 9.21 -1.90 3.76
N LYS A 67 9.45 -2.29 2.50
CA LYS A 67 9.03 -1.53 1.32
C LYS A 67 7.51 -1.38 1.28
N PHE A 68 6.78 -2.47 1.50
CA PHE A 68 5.31 -2.43 1.53
C PHE A 68 4.78 -1.57 2.67
N LYS A 69 5.37 -1.69 3.87
CA LYS A 69 4.99 -0.84 5.01
C LYS A 69 5.14 0.65 4.69
N ASN A 70 6.22 1.03 4.02
CA ASN A 70 6.46 2.42 3.60
C ASN A 70 5.45 2.86 2.53
N LEU A 71 5.20 2.05 1.50
CA LEU A 71 4.19 2.33 0.47
C LEU A 71 2.78 2.45 1.07
N ARG A 72 2.41 1.56 1.99
CA ARG A 72 1.13 1.63 2.71
C ARG A 72 1.02 2.90 3.55
N SER A 73 2.09 3.34 4.20
CA SER A 73 2.11 4.61 4.94
C SER A 73 1.85 5.80 4.00
N SER A 74 2.56 5.87 2.87
CA SER A 74 2.35 6.90 1.86
C SER A 74 0.93 6.85 1.27
N TYR A 75 0.40 5.67 0.98
CA TYR A 75 -0.99 5.49 0.52
C TYR A 75 -2.01 6.03 1.54
N CYS A 76 -1.81 5.77 2.84
CA CYS A 76 -2.68 6.32 3.88
C CYS A 76 -2.61 7.86 3.94
N GLN A 77 -1.45 8.45 3.66
CA GLN A 77 -1.31 9.91 3.57
C GLN A 77 -2.02 10.48 2.35
N GLU A 78 -1.98 9.80 1.20
CA GLU A 78 -2.76 10.18 0.02
C GLU A 78 -4.27 10.12 0.31
N LEU A 79 -4.76 9.06 0.96
CA LEU A 79 -6.16 8.97 1.42
C LEU A 79 -6.54 10.11 2.37
N LYS A 80 -5.63 10.49 3.27
CA LYS A 80 -5.85 11.63 4.18
C LYS A 80 -5.97 12.94 3.41
N LYS A 81 -5.13 13.20 2.40
CA LYS A 81 -5.22 14.41 1.57
C LYS A 81 -6.56 14.49 0.83
N ILE A 82 -7.04 13.36 0.30
CA ILE A 82 -8.38 13.27 -0.31
C ILE A 82 -9.44 13.64 0.73
N SER A 83 -9.45 12.97 1.89
CA SER A 83 -10.40 13.24 2.98
C SER A 83 -10.39 14.69 3.46
N ASP A 84 -9.19 15.26 3.66
CA ASP A 84 -9.00 16.64 4.10
C ASP A 84 -9.53 17.64 3.05
N SER A 85 -9.34 17.37 1.76
CA SER A 85 -9.87 18.20 0.68
C SER A 85 -11.39 18.18 0.56
N ILE A 86 -12.03 17.05 0.90
CA ILE A 86 -13.49 16.92 0.94
C ILE A 86 -14.06 17.70 2.13
N ARG A 87 -13.41 17.61 3.30
CA ARG A 87 -13.87 18.26 4.53
C ARG A 87 -13.76 19.78 4.49
N SER A 88 -12.74 20.33 3.85
CA SER A 88 -12.47 21.76 3.86
C SER A 88 -13.36 22.57 2.90
N ARG A 89 -14.13 21.93 2.02
CA ARG A 89 -14.77 22.61 0.89
C ARG A 89 -16.30 22.55 0.90
N LYS A 90 -16.90 23.64 0.43
CA LYS A 90 -18.36 23.82 0.25
C LYS A 90 -18.87 23.32 -1.12
N ASP A 91 -17.95 23.04 -2.04
CA ASP A 91 -18.22 22.72 -3.45
C ASP A 91 -17.31 21.57 -3.94
N THR A 92 -17.82 20.71 -4.83
CA THR A 92 -17.24 19.38 -5.14
C THR A 92 -16.15 19.37 -6.22
N ASP A 93 -15.91 20.48 -6.91
CA ASP A 93 -15.07 20.52 -8.12
C ASP A 93 -13.55 20.54 -7.90
N ASP A 94 -13.10 20.64 -6.64
CA ASP A 94 -11.66 20.79 -6.32
C ASP A 94 -11.23 19.82 -5.20
N ILE A 95 -11.66 18.56 -5.35
CA ILE A 95 -11.20 17.42 -4.55
C ILE A 95 -9.79 17.05 -4.99
N TYR A 96 -8.90 16.87 -4.02
CA TYR A 96 -7.52 16.47 -4.26
C TYR A 96 -7.45 15.13 -5.00
N LYS A 97 -6.67 15.09 -6.09
CA LYS A 97 -6.35 13.87 -6.83
C LYS A 97 -4.89 13.47 -6.57
N PRO A 98 -4.62 12.25 -6.08
CA PRO A 98 -3.26 11.74 -5.95
C PRO A 98 -2.51 11.81 -7.28
N LYS A 99 -1.26 12.29 -7.23
CA LYS A 99 -0.40 12.45 -8.42
C LYS A 99 0.64 11.35 -8.58
N VAL A 100 0.75 10.45 -7.60
CA VAL A 100 1.70 9.35 -7.62
C VAL A 100 1.17 8.22 -8.49
N PHE A 101 1.98 7.75 -9.45
CA PHE A 101 1.53 6.78 -10.46
C PHE A 101 1.05 5.44 -9.86
N TRP A 102 1.63 5.04 -8.73
CA TRP A 102 1.32 3.77 -8.06
C TRP A 102 0.01 3.80 -7.24
N PHE A 103 -0.63 4.97 -7.06
CA PHE A 103 -1.80 5.11 -6.19
C PHE A 103 -2.93 4.16 -6.58
N ASN A 104 -3.32 4.16 -7.85
CA ASN A 104 -4.45 3.36 -8.35
C ASN A 104 -4.19 1.85 -8.18
N GLN A 105 -2.97 1.41 -8.45
CA GLN A 105 -2.58 0.01 -8.28
C GLN A 105 -2.58 -0.41 -6.81
N MET A 106 -2.09 0.44 -5.91
CA MET A 106 -2.15 0.17 -4.47
C MET A 106 -3.62 0.11 -3.99
N ASN A 107 -4.42 1.07 -4.46
CA ASN A 107 -5.84 1.21 -4.10
C ASN A 107 -6.67 -0.03 -4.48
N SER A 108 -6.39 -0.65 -5.63
CA SER A 108 -7.19 -1.76 -6.16
C SER A 108 -7.23 -3.00 -5.25
N PHE A 109 -6.21 -3.22 -4.43
CA PHE A 109 -6.15 -4.38 -3.53
C PHE A 109 -6.06 -4.01 -2.05
N ILE A 110 -5.41 -2.91 -1.66
CA ILE A 110 -5.20 -2.62 -0.24
C ILE A 110 -6.35 -1.87 0.42
N HIS A 111 -7.14 -1.12 -0.36
CA HIS A 111 -8.15 -0.20 0.17
C HIS A 111 -9.09 -0.84 1.20
N PRO A 112 -9.64 -2.05 0.98
CA PRO A 112 -10.53 -2.70 1.96
C PRO A 112 -9.88 -2.98 3.31
N PHE A 113 -8.55 -3.11 3.34
CA PHE A 113 -7.76 -3.47 4.52
C PHE A 113 -7.13 -2.27 5.22
N VAL A 114 -7.39 -1.05 4.74
CA VAL A 114 -6.98 0.19 5.39
C VAL A 114 -8.18 0.75 6.14
N GLN A 115 -8.24 0.45 7.45
CA GLN A 115 -9.23 1.07 8.31
C GLN A 115 -9.00 2.58 8.36
N GLN A 116 -9.90 3.35 7.75
CA GLN A 116 -10.03 4.77 8.03
C GLN A 116 -10.54 4.87 9.47
N ARG A 117 -9.75 5.47 10.39
CA ARG A 117 -10.26 5.78 11.73
C ARG A 117 -11.57 6.56 11.58
N SER A 118 -12.61 6.09 12.25
CA SER A 118 -14.01 6.53 12.13
C SER A 118 -14.28 7.89 12.79
N THR A 119 -13.45 8.89 12.51
CA THR A 119 -13.70 10.30 12.88
C THR A 119 -14.34 11.09 11.73
N GLN A 120 -14.65 10.44 10.61
CA GLN A 120 -15.22 11.08 9.43
C GLN A 120 -16.75 11.00 9.47
N SER A 121 -17.43 12.09 9.08
CA SER A 121 -18.88 12.13 8.98
C SER A 121 -19.37 11.23 7.84
N LYS A 122 -20.61 10.74 7.93
CA LYS A 122 -21.22 9.85 6.90
C LYS A 122 -21.18 10.47 5.49
N SER A 123 -21.30 11.79 5.39
CA SER A 123 -21.23 12.53 4.11
C SER A 123 -19.84 12.43 3.47
N VAL A 124 -18.77 12.66 4.26
CA VAL A 124 -17.38 12.54 3.77
C VAL A 124 -17.08 11.11 3.32
N ILE A 125 -17.57 10.11 4.06
CA ILE A 125 -17.40 8.69 3.70
C ILE A 125 -18.06 8.38 2.35
N ASN A 126 -19.30 8.83 2.12
CA ASN A 126 -20.00 8.59 0.86
C ASN A 126 -19.29 9.24 -0.34
N ILE A 127 -18.79 10.47 -0.19
CA ILE A 127 -18.03 11.16 -1.24
C ILE A 127 -16.70 10.45 -1.51
N MET A 128 -15.98 10.01 -0.47
CA MET A 128 -14.77 9.22 -0.62
C MET A 128 -15.04 7.90 -1.35
N ILE A 129 -16.11 7.17 -1.00
CA ILE A 129 -16.47 5.91 -1.67
C ILE A 129 -16.72 6.15 -3.17
N ASN A 130 -17.45 7.21 -3.52
CA ASN A 130 -17.73 7.53 -4.92
C ASN A 130 -16.47 8.00 -5.68
N PHE A 131 -15.58 8.73 -5.03
CA PHE A 131 -14.32 9.17 -5.63
C PHE A 131 -13.36 7.99 -5.88
N ILE A 132 -13.31 7.02 -4.97
CA ILE A 132 -12.41 5.87 -5.05
C ILE A 132 -12.91 4.79 -6.04
N LYS A 133 -14.20 4.82 -6.40
CA LYS A 133 -14.82 3.90 -7.37
C LYS A 133 -14.72 4.36 -8.83
N GLN A 134 -14.35 5.62 -9.09
CA GLN A 134 -14.11 6.16 -10.43
C GLN A 134 -12.67 5.86 -10.88
#